data_AF-A0A399JBJ5-F1
#
_entry.id   AF-A0A399JBJ5-F1
#
_cell.length_a   1.000
_cell.length_b   1.000
_cell.length_c   1.000
_cell.angle_alpha   90.00
_cell.angle_beta   90.00
_cell.angle_gamma   90.00
#
_symmetry.space_group_name_H-M   'P 1'
#
loop_
_entity.id
_entity.type
_entity.pdbx_description
1 polymer ?
#
loop_
_entity_poly.entity_id
_entity_poly.type
_entity_poly.pdbx_seq_one_letter_code
_entity_poly.pdbx_strand_id
1 'polypeptide(L)'
;MGVLVLALLVAVLFAANSNTVVGWIVAIIAGLWLVLAAVIFFVLRTGAKAVGRKWDQTNANLAAKVDGSTDKVSVIDEAERNHELKIDHSFKIIQVQHGVVMENLRKGTAESAEMVERALETIEITASNARDMIKERRKARATVDAEIIEG
;
A
#
# COMPACT_ATOMS: atom_id res chain seq x y z
N MET A 1 -20.00 26.66 10.93
CA MET A 1 -19.26 26.00 9.84
C MET A 1 -19.71 26.44 8.44
N GLY A 2 -21.01 26.54 8.13
CA GLY A 2 -21.46 26.95 6.78
C GLY A 2 -21.01 28.35 6.32
N VAL A 3 -20.87 29.29 7.26
CA VAL A 3 -20.43 30.68 6.97
C VAL A 3 -18.98 30.74 6.47
N LEU A 4 -18.08 29.89 7.00
CA LEU A 4 -16.69 29.83 6.57
C LEU A 4 -16.56 29.22 5.17
N VAL A 5 -17.36 28.20 4.87
CA VAL A 5 -17.44 27.59 3.53
C VAL A 5 -17.98 28.60 2.52
N LEU A 6 -19.01 29.36 2.89
CA LEU A 6 -19.57 30.41 2.03
C LEU A 6 -18.55 31.53 1.77
N ALA A 7 -17.83 31.99 2.79
CA ALA A 7 -16.78 33.00 2.65
C ALA A 7 -15.63 32.53 1.77
N LEU A 8 -15.22 31.25 1.89
CA LEU A 8 -14.22 30.63 1.02
C LEU A 8 -14.69 30.63 -0.45
N LEU A 9 -15.94 30.24 -0.71
CA LEU A 9 -16.51 30.22 -2.05
C LEU A 9 -16.56 31.63 -2.66
N VAL A 10 -16.98 32.63 -1.89
CA VAL A 10 -17.00 34.04 -2.33
C VAL A 10 -15.59 34.54 -2.63
N ALA A 11 -14.60 34.24 -1.78
CA ALA A 11 -13.21 34.63 -2.01
C ALA A 11 -12.62 33.98 -3.27
N VAL A 12 -12.92 32.71 -3.54
CA VAL A 12 -12.51 32.00 -4.76
C VAL A 12 -13.15 32.64 -6.00
N LEU A 13 -14.43 32.99 -5.95
CA LEU A 13 -15.14 33.67 -7.05
C LEU A 13 -14.55 35.06 -7.33
N PHE A 14 -14.20 35.82 -6.27
CA PHE A 14 -13.61 37.15 -6.42
C PHE A 14 -12.16 37.08 -6.95
N ALA A 15 -11.39 36.08 -6.52
CA ALA A 15 -10.03 35.83 -7.02
C ALA A 15 -10.03 35.38 -8.50
N ALA A 16 -11.03 34.61 -8.92
CA ALA A 16 -11.22 34.24 -10.33
C ALA A 16 -11.55 35.43 -11.25
N ASN A 17 -12.08 36.52 -10.70
CA ASN A 17 -12.47 37.70 -11.47
C ASN A 17 -11.32 38.70 -11.68
N SER A 18 -10.35 38.81 -10.75
CA SER A 18 -9.28 39.82 -10.83
C SER A 18 -7.94 39.30 -11.39
N ASN A 19 -7.72 37.97 -11.41
CA ASN A 19 -6.57 37.34 -12.07
C ASN A 19 -6.98 35.98 -12.65
N THR A 20 -7.36 35.98 -13.93
CA THR A 20 -8.06 34.88 -14.62
C THR A 20 -7.33 33.54 -14.59
N VAL A 21 -6.01 33.49 -14.39
CA VAL A 21 -5.29 32.20 -14.36
C VAL A 21 -5.22 31.64 -12.94
N VAL A 22 -4.91 32.47 -11.95
CA VAL A 22 -4.69 32.03 -10.57
C VAL A 22 -6.00 31.57 -9.92
N GLY A 23 -7.11 32.27 -10.15
CA GLY A 23 -8.39 31.87 -9.56
C GLY A 23 -8.95 30.56 -10.13
N TRP A 24 -8.69 30.25 -11.41
CA TRP A 24 -9.07 28.97 -12.01
C TRP A 24 -8.22 27.80 -11.47
N ILE A 25 -6.93 28.01 -11.22
CA ILE A 25 -6.07 27.01 -10.57
C ILE A 25 -6.59 26.68 -9.17
N VAL A 26 -6.89 27.71 -8.37
CA VAL A 26 -7.42 27.52 -7.01
C VAL A 26 -8.80 26.83 -7.04
N ALA A 27 -9.68 27.20 -7.97
CA ALA A 27 -10.99 26.58 -8.13
C ALA A 27 -10.89 25.08 -8.48
N ILE A 28 -9.99 24.70 -9.38
CA ILE A 28 -9.75 23.30 -9.75
C ILE A 28 -9.21 22.51 -8.54
N ILE A 29 -8.21 23.05 -7.85
CA ILE A 29 -7.60 22.39 -6.68
C ILE A 29 -8.64 22.19 -5.58
N ALA A 30 -9.44 23.23 -5.27
CA ALA A 30 -10.50 23.13 -4.28
C ALA A 30 -11.59 22.12 -4.70
N GLY A 31 -11.96 22.11 -5.99
CA GLY A 31 -12.89 21.13 -6.54
C GLY A 31 -12.40 19.68 -6.40
N LEU A 32 -11.11 19.44 -6.67
CA LEU A 32 -10.48 18.11 -6.49
C LEU A 32 -10.55 17.65 -5.04
N TRP A 33 -10.25 18.52 -4.08
CA TRP A 33 -10.34 18.19 -2.65
C TRP A 33 -11.77 17.88 -2.21
N LEU A 34 -12.77 18.59 -2.73
CA LEU A 34 -14.17 18.33 -2.43
C LEU A 34 -14.64 16.97 -2.97
N VAL A 35 -14.27 16.63 -4.20
CA VAL A 35 -14.58 15.32 -4.79
C VAL A 35 -13.91 14.21 -3.99
N LEU A 36 -12.63 14.36 -3.63
CA LEU A 36 -11.90 13.39 -2.81
C LEU A 36 -12.56 13.18 -1.45
N ALA A 37 -12.95 14.26 -0.77
CA ALA A 37 -13.67 14.18 0.51
C ALA A 37 -15.02 13.47 0.37
N ALA A 38 -15.78 13.76 -0.70
CA ALA A 38 -17.05 13.10 -0.99
C ALA A 38 -16.87 11.60 -1.22
N VAL A 39 -15.86 11.19 -2.01
CA VAL A 39 -15.54 9.78 -2.25
C VAL A 39 -15.17 9.07 -0.96
N ILE A 40 -14.28 9.64 -0.13
CA ILE A 40 -13.89 9.08 1.15
C ILE A 40 -15.11 8.89 2.07
N PHE A 41 -16.00 9.90 2.13
CA PHE A 41 -17.22 9.81 2.91
C PHE A 41 -18.17 8.71 2.43
N PHE A 42 -18.35 8.56 1.11
CA PHE A 42 -19.14 7.47 0.54
C PHE A 42 -18.53 6.09 0.81
N VAL A 43 -17.21 5.96 0.71
CA VAL A 43 -16.50 4.70 0.99
C VAL A 43 -16.59 4.34 2.47
N LEU A 44 -16.40 5.29 3.39
CA LEU A 44 -16.55 5.06 4.84
C LEU A 44 -17.99 4.68 5.20
N ARG A 45 -18.97 5.41 4.66
CA ARG A 45 -20.40 5.16 4.91
C ARG A 45 -20.86 3.79 4.38
N THR A 46 -20.28 3.34 3.27
CA THR A 46 -20.64 2.05 2.65
C THR A 46 -19.83 0.89 3.24
N GLY A 47 -18.56 1.13 3.56
CA GLY A 47 -17.61 0.13 4.07
C GLY A 47 -17.87 -0.32 5.49
N ALA A 48 -18.37 0.55 6.37
CA ALA A 48 -18.69 0.20 7.76
C ALA A 48 -19.68 -0.98 7.88
N LYS A 49 -20.61 -1.14 6.93
CA LYS A 49 -21.59 -2.25 6.91
C LYS A 49 -21.06 -3.56 6.28
N ALA A 50 -19.92 -3.50 5.58
CA ALA A 50 -19.31 -4.66 4.91
C ALA A 50 -18.18 -5.27 5.75
N VAL A 51 -17.48 -4.46 6.54
CA VAL A 51 -16.36 -4.90 7.40
C VAL A 51 -16.84 -5.74 8.59
N GLY A 52 -17.92 -5.34 9.26
CA GLY A 52 -18.44 -6.10 10.42
C GLY A 52 -18.80 -7.55 10.07
N ARG A 53 -19.42 -7.77 8.90
CA ARG A 53 -19.82 -9.12 8.46
C ARG A 53 -18.65 -10.03 8.10
N LYS A 54 -17.53 -9.47 7.61
CA LYS A 54 -16.31 -10.26 7.32
C LYS A 54 -15.51 -10.60 8.57
N TRP A 55 -15.53 -9.71 9.57
CA TRP A 55 -14.85 -9.94 10.85
C TRP A 55 -15.52 -11.07 11.64
N ASP A 56 -16.86 -11.08 11.72
CA ASP A 56 -17.59 -12.14 12.43
C ASP A 56 -17.35 -13.53 11.80
N GLN A 57 -17.33 -13.62 10.46
CA GLN A 57 -17.06 -14.87 9.75
C GLN A 57 -15.60 -15.35 9.92
N THR A 58 -14.64 -14.43 9.97
CA THR A 58 -13.22 -14.79 10.14
C THR A 58 -12.93 -15.24 11.57
N ASN A 59 -13.56 -14.61 12.56
CA ASN A 59 -13.40 -14.99 13.97
C ASN A 59 -14.02 -16.36 14.27
N ALA A 60 -15.18 -16.66 13.67
CA ALA A 60 -15.82 -17.98 13.79
C ALA A 60 -14.97 -19.10 13.16
N ASN A 61 -14.33 -18.84 12.01
CA ASN A 61 -13.46 -19.81 11.34
C ASN A 61 -12.12 -20.03 12.07
N LEU A 62 -11.61 -19.01 12.76
CA LEU A 62 -10.41 -19.13 13.62
C LEU A 62 -10.71 -19.92 14.88
N ALA A 63 -11.84 -19.67 15.54
CA ALA A 63 -12.27 -20.42 16.73
C ALA A 63 -12.45 -21.92 16.42
N ALA A 64 -13.00 -22.26 15.25
CA ALA A 64 -13.17 -23.66 14.83
C ALA A 64 -11.85 -24.37 14.48
N LYS A 65 -10.78 -23.63 14.17
CA LYS A 65 -9.47 -24.19 13.77
C LYS A 65 -8.54 -24.43 14.96
N VAL A 66 -8.80 -23.79 16.10
CA VAL A 66 -8.00 -23.91 17.34
C VAL A 66 -8.33 -25.20 18.10
N ASP A 67 -9.52 -25.78 17.94
CA ASP A 67 -9.96 -26.99 18.67
C ASP A 67 -9.37 -28.30 18.12
N GLY A 68 -8.58 -28.26 17.04
CA GLY A 68 -8.20 -29.46 16.28
C GLY A 68 -6.72 -29.82 16.20
N SER A 69 -5.77 -29.02 16.69
CA SER A 69 -4.35 -29.30 16.43
C SER A 69 -3.39 -28.60 17.39
N THR A 70 -3.31 -29.07 18.63
CA THR A 70 -2.27 -28.69 19.59
C THR A 70 -1.17 -29.75 19.54
N ASP A 71 0.08 -29.36 19.19
CA ASP A 71 1.27 -29.56 20.05
C ASP A 71 2.66 -29.55 19.35
N LYS A 72 2.81 -29.26 18.05
CA LYS A 72 4.17 -29.04 17.45
C LYS A 72 4.31 -27.90 16.42
N VAL A 73 3.26 -27.12 16.17
CA VAL A 73 3.19 -26.23 14.99
C VAL A 73 3.57 -24.75 15.26
N SER A 74 3.65 -24.29 16.52
CA SER A 74 3.55 -22.84 16.76
C SER A 74 4.83 -22.01 16.55
N VAL A 75 6.04 -22.56 16.66
CA VAL A 75 7.29 -21.76 16.59
C VAL A 75 7.82 -21.64 15.16
N ILE A 76 7.62 -22.66 14.31
CA ILE A 76 8.03 -22.64 12.90
C ILE A 76 7.11 -21.69 12.09
N ASP A 77 5.82 -21.67 12.39
CA ASP A 77 4.81 -20.88 11.68
C ASP A 77 5.04 -19.36 11.80
N GLU A 78 5.49 -18.85 12.94
CA GLU A 78 5.69 -17.40 13.10
C GLU A 78 6.89 -16.86 12.31
N ALA A 79 8.01 -17.60 12.28
CA ALA A 79 9.17 -17.23 11.46
C ALA A 79 8.87 -17.36 9.96
N GLU A 80 8.12 -18.41 9.57
CA GLU A 80 7.64 -18.65 8.21
C GLU A 80 6.75 -17.51 7.72
N ARG A 81 5.74 -17.12 8.53
CA ARG A 81 4.83 -15.99 8.26
C ARG A 81 5.56 -14.67 8.20
N ASN A 82 6.43 -14.38 9.16
CA ASN A 82 7.18 -13.12 9.18
C ASN A 82 8.07 -12.96 7.95
N HIS A 83 8.63 -14.07 7.45
CA HIS A 83 9.38 -14.07 6.21
C HIS A 83 8.47 -13.87 4.99
N GLU A 84 7.32 -14.54 4.91
CA GLU A 84 6.35 -14.33 3.81
C GLU A 84 5.88 -12.87 3.74
N LEU A 85 5.59 -12.26 4.89
CA LEU A 85 5.24 -10.84 5.00
C LEU A 85 6.36 -9.92 4.48
N LYS A 86 7.62 -10.24 4.77
CA LYS A 86 8.76 -9.44 4.26
C LYS A 86 8.92 -9.58 2.75
N ILE A 87 8.73 -10.77 2.20
CA ILE A 87 8.78 -10.99 0.75
C ILE A 87 7.63 -10.24 0.05
N ASP A 88 6.41 -10.30 0.59
CA ASP A 88 5.27 -9.54 0.09
C ASP A 88 5.56 -8.02 0.13
N HIS A 89 6.17 -7.55 1.21
CA HIS A 89 6.58 -6.16 1.34
C HIS A 89 7.61 -5.75 0.26
N SER A 90 8.62 -6.59 -0.01
CA SER A 90 9.58 -6.35 -1.09
C SER A 90 8.89 -6.25 -2.46
N PHE A 91 7.91 -7.12 -2.75
CA PHE A 91 7.15 -7.03 -4.00
C PHE A 91 6.29 -5.77 -4.08
N LYS A 92 5.69 -5.34 -2.96
CA LYS A 92 4.93 -4.08 -2.89
C LYS A 92 5.81 -2.86 -3.19
N ILE A 93 7.05 -2.83 -2.68
CA ILE A 93 8.01 -1.76 -3.00
C ILE A 93 8.28 -1.74 -4.51
N ILE A 94 8.55 -2.89 -5.13
CA ILE A 94 8.77 -2.98 -6.58
C ILE A 94 7.56 -2.47 -7.37
N GLN A 95 6.34 -2.81 -6.94
CA GLN A 95 5.11 -2.32 -7.58
C GLN A 95 4.96 -0.80 -7.49
N VAL A 96 5.25 -0.21 -6.33
CA VAL A 96 5.22 1.25 -6.15
C VAL A 96 6.27 1.90 -7.05
N GLN A 97 7.49 1.38 -7.09
CA GLN A 97 8.56 1.94 -7.91
C GLN A 97 8.30 1.77 -9.41
N HIS A 98 7.66 0.69 -9.84
CA HIS A 98 7.18 0.56 -11.21
C HIS A 98 6.18 1.67 -11.56
N GLY A 99 5.28 2.02 -10.63
CA GLY A 99 4.39 3.17 -10.78
C GLY A 99 5.16 4.48 -10.96
N VAL A 100 6.20 4.71 -10.15
CA VAL A 100 7.08 5.89 -10.24
C VAL A 100 7.79 5.94 -11.59
N VAL A 101 8.32 4.81 -12.08
CA VAL A 101 8.95 4.71 -13.42
C VAL A 101 7.95 5.11 -14.51
N MET A 102 6.76 4.50 -14.52
CA MET A 102 5.76 4.77 -15.55
C MET A 102 5.25 6.22 -15.50
N GLU A 103 5.14 6.81 -14.32
CA GLU A 103 4.74 8.20 -14.17
C GLU A 103 5.82 9.15 -14.68
N ASN A 104 7.09 8.92 -14.33
CA ASN A 104 8.19 9.80 -14.73
C ASN A 104 8.55 9.66 -16.21
N LEU A 105 8.47 8.45 -16.78
CA LEU A 105 8.62 8.26 -18.24
C LEU A 105 7.60 9.07 -19.04
N ARG A 106 6.37 9.25 -18.53
CA ARG A 106 5.35 10.08 -19.17
C ARG A 106 5.64 11.58 -19.10
N LYS A 107 6.42 12.03 -18.11
CA LYS A 107 6.78 13.45 -17.94
C LYS A 107 7.88 13.88 -18.92
N GLY A 108 8.82 12.98 -19.25
CA GLY A 108 9.79 13.20 -20.33
C GLY A 108 10.76 14.36 -20.12
N THR A 109 10.97 14.80 -18.88
CA THR A 109 11.91 15.86 -18.50
C THR A 109 13.25 15.28 -18.04
N ALA A 110 14.33 16.08 -18.03
CA ALA A 110 15.64 15.65 -17.53
C ALA A 110 15.58 15.20 -16.05
N GLU A 111 14.84 15.92 -15.21
CA GLU A 111 14.60 15.56 -13.80
C GLU A 111 13.82 14.23 -13.68
N SER A 112 12.89 13.97 -14.60
CA SER A 112 12.14 12.71 -14.61
C SER A 112 13.01 11.51 -15.01
N ALA A 113 14.05 11.72 -15.82
CA ALA A 113 15.01 10.66 -16.16
C ALA A 113 15.84 10.23 -14.94
N GLU A 114 16.31 11.18 -14.12
CA GLU A 114 16.97 10.86 -12.84
C GLU A 114 16.04 10.16 -11.84
N MET A 115 14.75 10.52 -11.83
CA MET A 115 13.74 9.83 -11.02
C MET A 115 13.51 8.38 -11.46
N VAL A 116 13.54 8.12 -12.78
CA VAL A 116 13.45 6.76 -13.33
C VAL A 116 14.68 5.94 -12.94
N GLU A 117 15.88 6.50 -13.09
CA GLU A 117 17.13 5.80 -12.75
C GLU A 117 17.15 5.36 -11.28
N ARG A 118 16.82 6.28 -10.35
CA ARG A 118 16.75 5.96 -8.91
C ARG A 118 15.67 4.93 -8.58
N ALA A 119 14.54 4.98 -9.27
CA ALA A 119 13.47 4.01 -9.07
C ALA A 119 13.90 2.61 -9.56
N LEU A 120 14.60 2.52 -10.69
CA LEU A 120 15.16 1.27 -11.21
C LEU A 120 16.23 0.69 -10.28
N GLU A 121 17.15 1.51 -9.77
CA GLU A 121 18.14 1.10 -8.76
C GLU A 121 17.45 0.52 -7.50
N THR A 122 16.39 1.18 -7.03
CA THR A 122 15.63 0.69 -5.87
C THR A 122 14.96 -0.66 -6.16
N ILE A 123 14.42 -0.85 -7.37
CA ILE A 123 13.84 -2.12 -7.80
C ILE A 123 14.90 -3.22 -7.81
N GLU A 124 16.09 -2.94 -8.34
CA GLU A 124 17.18 -3.91 -8.43
C GLU A 124 17.64 -4.36 -7.02
N ILE A 125 17.91 -3.40 -6.13
CA ILE A 125 18.32 -3.69 -4.75
C ILE A 125 17.23 -4.51 -4.04
N THR A 126 15.96 -4.10 -4.17
CA THR A 126 14.84 -4.79 -3.53
C THR A 126 14.66 -6.21 -4.07
N ALA A 127 14.80 -6.39 -5.38
CA ALA A 127 14.70 -7.69 -6.03
C ALA A 127 15.84 -8.62 -5.60
N SER A 128 17.08 -8.13 -5.52
CA SER A 128 18.21 -8.92 -5.02
C SER A 128 17.97 -9.39 -3.58
N ASN A 129 17.59 -8.46 -2.69
CA ASN A 129 17.31 -8.78 -1.29
C ASN A 129 16.18 -9.81 -1.15
N ALA A 130 15.09 -9.66 -1.91
CA ALA A 130 13.99 -10.63 -1.89
C ALA A 130 14.43 -12.02 -2.37
N ARG A 131 15.28 -12.09 -3.41
CA ARG A 131 15.82 -13.37 -3.91
C ARG A 131 16.76 -14.02 -2.90
N ASP A 132 17.59 -13.25 -2.22
CA ASP A 132 18.50 -13.75 -1.20
C ASP A 132 17.73 -14.32 -0.01
N MET A 133 16.68 -13.62 0.43
CA MET A 133 15.76 -14.13 1.46
C MET A 133 15.15 -15.49 1.05
N ILE A 134 14.65 -15.63 -0.18
CA ILE A 134 14.10 -16.91 -0.66
C ILE A 134 15.17 -18.02 -0.64
N LYS A 135 16.41 -17.70 -1.03
CA LYS A 135 17.53 -18.66 -1.04
C LYS A 135 17.92 -19.09 0.37
N GLU A 136 17.99 -18.15 1.31
CA GLU A 136 18.27 -18.42 2.73
C GLU A 136 17.21 -19.34 3.33
N ARG A 137 15.92 -19.10 3.06
CA ARG A 137 14.83 -19.99 3.49
C ARG A 137 15.00 -21.39 2.93
N ARG A 138 15.30 -21.50 1.63
CA ARG A 138 15.49 -22.81 0.97
C ARG A 138 16.65 -23.58 1.59
N LYS A 139 17.74 -22.89 1.95
CA LYS A 139 18.88 -23.48 2.65
C LYS A 139 18.52 -23.91 4.08
N ALA A 140 17.83 -23.06 4.84
CA ALA A 140 17.40 -23.37 6.21
C ALA A 140 16.46 -24.59 6.27
N ARG A 141 15.55 -24.72 5.30
CA ARG A 141 14.68 -25.90 5.21
C ARG A 141 15.45 -27.18 4.90
N ALA A 142 16.41 -27.11 3.97
CA ALA A 142 17.24 -28.27 3.61
C ALA A 142 18.11 -28.76 4.77
N THR A 143 18.60 -27.85 5.64
CA THR A 143 19.35 -28.24 6.84
C THR A 143 18.48 -28.93 7.90
N VAL A 144 17.24 -28.45 8.09
CA VAL A 144 16.29 -29.09 9.02
C VAL A 144 15.88 -30.48 8.53
N ASP A 145 15.62 -30.63 7.23
CA ASP A 145 15.26 -31.93 6.65
C ASP A 145 16.41 -32.95 6.76
N ALA A 146 17.67 -32.51 6.69
CA ALA A 146 18.84 -33.39 6.87
C ALA A 146 19.02 -33.85 8.33
N GLU A 147 18.82 -32.95 9.30
CA GLU A 147 18.92 -33.26 10.73
C GLU A 147 17.85 -34.28 11.19
N ILE A 148 16.66 -34.25 10.59
CA ILE A 148 15.56 -35.19 10.90
C ILE A 148 15.84 -36.61 10.35
N ILE A 149 16.65 -36.74 9.30
CA ILE A 149 16.95 -38.05 8.68
C ILE A 149 18.11 -38.77 9.38
N GLU A 150 19.00 -38.03 10.04
CA GLU A 150 20.19 -38.59 10.73
C GLU A 150 19.99 -38.87 12.24
N GLY A 151 18.86 -38.44 12.83
CA GLY A 151 18.49 -38.68 14.24
C GLY A 151 17.44 -39.76 14.43
#